data_AF-A0A4Y2JZW3-F1
#
_entry.id   AF-A0A4Y2JZW3-F1
#
_cell.length_a   1.000
_cell.length_b   1.000
_cell.length_c   1.000
_cell.angle_alpha   90.00
_cell.angle_beta   90.00
_cell.angle_gamma   90.00
#
_symmetry.space_group_name_H-M   'P 1'
#
loop_
_entity.id
_entity.type
_entity.pdbx_description
1 polymer ?
#
loop_
_entity_poly.entity_id
_entity_poly.type
_entity_poly.pdbx_seq_one_letter_code
_entity_poly.pdbx_strand_id
1 'polypeptide(L)'
;MKYVFASKSSASYEPLQEDSSSNPNENIDSEDFPTLIERSEPGTSKSVMMIITPKLVAALDRCQLSMGDSVFVLEATIDALGCNIDEFPISKFSIQRIRTEKRKERAGNIKIDFQNEVPDAVTLLWDGKLLPALSAQK
;
A
#
# COMPACT_ATOMS: atom_id res chain seq x y z
N MET A 1 -37.57 -21.61 -11.51
CA MET A 1 -36.73 -22.72 -11.04
C MET A 1 -36.48 -22.53 -9.55
N LYS A 2 -37.00 -23.44 -8.71
CA LYS A 2 -36.81 -23.40 -7.25
C LYS A 2 -35.56 -24.23 -6.93
N TYR A 3 -34.49 -23.57 -6.50
CA TYR A 3 -33.32 -24.24 -5.95
C TYR A 3 -33.41 -24.16 -4.42
N VAL A 4 -33.61 -25.32 -3.80
CA VAL A 4 -33.56 -25.53 -2.35
C VAL A 4 -32.31 -26.35 -2.10
N PHE A 5 -31.39 -25.83 -1.29
CA PHE A 5 -30.32 -26.62 -0.69
C PHE A 5 -30.57 -26.69 0.81
N ALA A 6 -31.00 -27.87 1.27
CA ALA A 6 -30.96 -28.24 2.67
C ALA A 6 -29.95 -29.36 2.83
N SER A 7 -28.90 -29.12 3.63
CA SER A 7 -28.31 -30.11 4.53
C SER A 7 -27.35 -29.40 5.48
N LYS A 8 -27.67 -29.53 6.77
CA LYS A 8 -26.82 -29.15 7.89
C LYS A 8 -25.62 -30.09 7.94
N SER A 9 -24.43 -29.55 8.17
CA SER A 9 -23.33 -30.31 8.78
C SER A 9 -22.88 -29.55 10.02
N SER A 10 -23.08 -30.18 11.18
CA SER A 10 -22.56 -29.72 12.46
C SER A 10 -21.18 -30.33 12.62
N ALA A 11 -20.14 -29.49 12.59
CA ALA A 11 -18.82 -29.85 13.09
C ALA A 11 -18.55 -28.96 14.30
N SER A 12 -18.55 -29.58 15.48
CA SER A 12 -18.09 -28.94 16.73
C SER A 12 -16.57 -28.80 16.65
N TYR A 13 -16.07 -27.57 16.64
CA TYR A 13 -14.64 -27.29 16.77
C TYR A 13 -14.31 -27.12 18.26
N GLU A 14 -13.45 -27.99 18.78
CA GLU A 14 -12.73 -27.79 20.04
C GLU A 14 -11.64 -26.72 19.83
N PRO A 15 -11.48 -25.72 20.72
CA PRO A 15 -10.35 -24.81 20.65
C PRO A 15 -9.10 -25.52 21.18
N LEU A 16 -8.14 -25.78 20.29
CA LEU A 16 -6.79 -26.15 20.71
C LEU A 16 -6.10 -24.91 21.30
N GLN A 17 -5.80 -24.97 22.60
CA GLN A 17 -4.85 -24.08 23.26
C GLN A 17 -3.48 -24.28 22.62
N GLU A 18 -2.96 -23.27 21.95
CA GLU A 18 -1.53 -23.19 21.63
C GLU A 18 -0.86 -22.26 22.62
N ASP A 19 0.08 -22.85 23.34
CA ASP A 19 0.90 -22.19 24.33
C ASP A 19 1.81 -21.13 23.70
N SER A 20 1.97 -20.05 24.47
CA SER A 20 2.89 -18.95 24.18
C SER A 20 4.31 -19.44 23.92
N SER A 21 4.94 -19.00 22.83
CA SER A 21 6.17 -18.18 22.89
C SER A 21 6.73 -17.93 21.49
N SER A 22 7.10 -16.67 21.22
CA SER A 22 8.41 -16.27 20.70
C SER A 22 8.35 -14.81 20.22
N ASN A 23 9.36 -14.06 20.63
CA ASN A 23 9.47 -12.61 20.49
C ASN A 23 9.45 -12.17 19.02
N PRO A 24 8.69 -11.11 18.64
CA PRO A 24 8.93 -10.46 17.36
C PRO A 24 10.16 -9.54 17.52
N ASN A 25 11.28 -10.12 17.09
CA ASN A 25 12.26 -9.55 16.18
C ASN A 25 12.73 -8.11 16.43
N GLU A 26 14.05 -7.97 16.51
CA GLU A 26 14.78 -6.72 16.61
C GLU A 26 14.20 -5.63 15.70
N ASN A 27 13.95 -4.48 16.30
CA ASN A 27 13.78 -3.21 15.64
C ASN A 27 15.01 -2.95 14.78
N ILE A 28 14.93 -3.35 13.50
CA ILE A 28 15.84 -2.84 12.48
C ILE A 28 15.46 -1.39 12.32
N ASP A 29 16.25 -0.58 13.03
CA ASP A 29 16.39 0.85 12.86
C ASP A 29 16.24 1.19 11.38
N SER A 30 15.25 2.03 11.11
CA SER A 30 14.96 2.50 9.76
C SER A 30 16.15 3.34 9.33
N GLU A 31 17.12 2.71 8.68
CA GLU A 31 18.19 3.40 7.96
C GLU A 31 17.53 4.48 7.11
N ASP A 32 17.77 5.72 7.52
CA ASP A 32 17.29 6.96 6.93
C ASP A 32 17.99 7.13 5.58
N PHE A 33 17.50 6.43 4.57
CA PHE A 33 17.97 6.62 3.21
C PHE A 33 17.57 8.02 2.76
N PRO A 34 18.53 8.86 2.34
CA PRO A 34 18.32 10.28 2.29
C PRO A 34 17.23 10.63 1.27
N THR A 35 16.34 11.53 1.70
CA THR A 35 15.39 12.23 0.84
C THR A 35 16.19 13.18 -0.07
N LEU A 36 16.90 12.66 -1.08
CA LEU A 36 17.55 13.50 -2.07
C LEU A 36 16.58 13.79 -3.21
N ILE A 37 15.68 14.73 -2.97
CA ILE A 37 15.24 15.62 -4.05
C ILE A 37 16.37 16.62 -4.24
N GLU A 38 17.46 16.20 -4.88
CA GLU A 38 18.46 17.14 -5.38
C GLU A 38 18.36 17.19 -6.90
N ARG A 39 17.65 18.20 -7.38
CA ARG A 39 17.64 18.59 -8.78
C ARG A 39 18.95 19.33 -9.03
N SER A 40 20.05 18.63 -9.30
CA SER A 40 21.33 19.26 -9.66
C SER A 40 21.41 19.59 -11.16
N GLU A 41 22.05 20.72 -11.48
CA GLU A 41 22.36 21.17 -12.85
C GLU A 41 23.38 20.22 -13.53
N PRO A 42 23.44 20.18 -14.88
CA PRO A 42 24.15 19.13 -15.60
C PRO A 42 25.66 19.41 -15.62
N GLY A 43 26.36 18.92 -14.60
CA GLY A 43 27.82 18.88 -14.53
C GLY A 43 28.29 17.49 -14.13
N THR A 44 28.61 16.64 -15.13
CA THR A 44 29.45 15.40 -15.17
C THR A 44 29.60 14.45 -13.97
N SER A 45 28.88 14.62 -12.87
CA SER A 45 28.64 13.55 -11.91
C SER A 45 27.49 12.71 -12.47
N LYS A 46 27.71 11.41 -12.61
CA LYS A 46 26.65 10.46 -13.00
C LYS A 46 25.66 10.38 -11.84
N SER A 47 24.83 11.40 -11.67
CA SER A 47 23.70 11.32 -10.75
C SER A 47 22.77 10.28 -11.34
N VAL A 48 22.62 9.16 -10.63
CA VAL A 48 21.65 8.13 -10.98
C VAL A 48 20.28 8.75 -10.77
N MET A 49 19.73 9.34 -11.83
CA MET A 49 18.44 10.00 -11.78
C MET A 49 17.37 8.93 -11.56
N MET A 50 16.73 8.91 -10.39
CA MET A 50 15.59 8.04 -10.15
C MET A 50 14.40 8.47 -11.04
N ILE A 51 14.11 7.69 -12.09
CA ILE A 51 12.92 7.92 -12.95
C ILE A 51 11.62 7.78 -12.17
N ILE A 52 11.62 6.93 -11.14
CA ILE A 52 10.43 6.58 -10.38
C ILE A 52 10.03 7.77 -9.49
N THR A 53 9.23 8.66 -10.06
CA THR A 53 8.66 9.82 -9.37
C THR A 53 7.27 9.49 -8.80
N PRO A 54 6.81 10.19 -7.75
CA PRO A 54 5.45 10.00 -7.24
C PRO A 54 4.36 10.26 -8.27
N LYS A 55 4.58 11.19 -9.21
CA LYS A 55 3.65 11.47 -10.31
C LYS A 55 3.53 10.29 -11.27
N LEU A 56 4.66 9.67 -11.61
CA LEU A 56 4.68 8.46 -12.42
C LEU A 56 3.93 7.32 -11.71
N VAL A 57 4.21 7.10 -10.43
CA VAL A 57 3.53 6.06 -9.64
C VAL A 57 2.02 6.30 -9.55
N ALA A 58 1.58 7.55 -9.42
CA ALA A 58 0.16 7.88 -9.46
C ALA A 58 -0.50 7.56 -10.82
N ALA A 59 0.23 7.74 -11.93
CA ALA A 59 -0.25 7.33 -13.25
C ALA A 59 -0.34 5.80 -13.37
N LEU A 60 0.66 5.07 -12.89
CA LEU A 60 0.64 3.60 -12.85
C LEU A 60 -0.56 3.06 -12.05
N ASP A 61 -0.85 3.68 -10.91
CA ASP A 61 -1.98 3.31 -10.05
C ASP A 61 -3.34 3.63 -10.69
N ARG A 62 -3.45 4.74 -11.42
CA ARG A 62 -4.66 5.06 -12.20
C ARG A 62 -4.89 4.05 -13.34
N CYS A 63 -3.82 3.56 -13.94
CA CYS A 63 -3.87 2.50 -14.94
C CYS A 63 -4.05 1.10 -14.34
N GLN A 64 -4.14 0.97 -13.01
CA GLN A 64 -4.29 -0.30 -12.29
C GLN A 64 -3.19 -1.32 -12.61
N LEU A 65 -1.98 -0.84 -12.93
CA LEU A 65 -0.89 -1.71 -13.36
C LEU A 65 -0.31 -2.48 -12.17
N SER A 66 -0.08 -3.78 -12.37
CA SER A 66 0.67 -4.59 -11.41
C SER A 66 2.12 -4.11 -11.31
N MET A 67 2.88 -4.62 -10.33
CA MET A 67 4.32 -4.34 -10.26
C MET A 67 5.06 -4.81 -11.51
N GLY A 68 4.67 -5.95 -12.09
CA GLY A 68 5.27 -6.50 -13.31
C GLY A 68 4.96 -5.64 -14.53
N ASP A 69 3.67 -5.32 -14.73
CA ASP A 69 3.23 -4.54 -15.89
C ASP A 69 3.80 -3.11 -15.85
N SER A 70 3.97 -2.56 -14.65
CA SER A 70 4.62 -1.26 -14.48
C SER A 70 6.06 -1.27 -14.99
N VAL A 71 6.84 -2.30 -14.67
CA VAL A 71 8.23 -2.42 -15.15
C VAL A 71 8.23 -2.63 -16.67
N PHE A 72 7.37 -3.52 -17.17
CA PHE A 72 7.28 -3.82 -18.60
C PHE A 72 6.95 -2.57 -19.44
N VAL A 73 5.96 -1.78 -19.02
CA VAL A 73 5.59 -0.54 -19.72
C VAL A 73 6.73 0.48 -19.68
N LEU A 74 7.44 0.59 -18.55
CA LEU A 74 8.56 1.51 -18.42
C LEU A 74 9.75 1.10 -19.29
N GLU A 75 10.10 -0.18 -19.31
CA GLU A 75 11.15 -0.74 -20.17
C GLU A 75 10.84 -0.50 -21.65
N ALA A 76 9.63 -0.86 -22.10
CA ALA A 76 9.19 -0.60 -23.48
C ALA A 76 9.19 0.91 -23.84
N THR A 77 8.91 1.78 -22.87
CA THR A 77 8.96 3.23 -23.07
C THR A 77 10.39 3.74 -23.21
N ILE A 78 11.32 3.25 -22.38
CA ILE A 78 12.76 3.59 -22.46
C ILE A 78 13.33 3.12 -23.80
N ASP A 79 13.02 1.90 -24.20
CA ASP A 79 13.45 1.33 -25.49
C ASP A 79 12.93 2.16 -26.67
N ALA A 80 11.66 2.56 -26.64
CA ALA A 80 11.06 3.40 -27.67
C ALA A 80 11.68 4.82 -27.74
N LEU A 81 12.18 5.33 -26.61
CA LEU A 81 12.91 6.60 -26.53
C LEU A 81 14.38 6.48 -26.97
N GLY A 82 14.89 5.25 -27.18
CA GLY A 82 16.29 5.00 -27.51
C GLY A 82 17.24 5.30 -26.34
N CYS A 83 16.72 5.32 -25.12
CA CYS A 83 17.50 5.53 -23.90
C CYS A 83 18.16 4.22 -23.46
N ASN A 84 19.35 4.30 -22.86
CA ASN A 84 19.99 3.11 -22.30
C ASN A 84 19.32 2.75 -20.97
N ILE A 85 18.97 1.48 -20.78
CA ILE A 85 18.40 0.97 -19.52
C ILE A 85 19.35 1.22 -18.33
N ASP A 86 20.66 1.23 -18.57
CA ASP A 86 21.68 1.48 -17.55
C ASP A 86 21.69 2.92 -17.00
N GLU A 87 21.20 3.88 -17.79
CA GLU A 87 21.04 5.27 -17.37
C GLU A 87 19.86 5.44 -16.39
N PHE A 88 19.01 4.41 -16.35
CA PHE A 88 17.64 4.49 -15.90
C PHE A 88 17.23 3.22 -15.13
N PRO A 89 17.87 2.95 -13.98
CA PRO A 89 17.62 1.73 -13.24
C PRO A 89 16.16 1.68 -12.73
N ILE A 90 15.34 0.85 -13.37
CA ILE A 90 13.96 0.59 -12.95
C ILE A 90 13.99 -0.47 -11.83
N SER A 91 14.02 -0.01 -10.58
CA SER A 91 13.89 -0.90 -9.43
C SER A 91 12.42 -1.13 -9.05
N LYS A 92 12.01 -2.41 -9.02
CA LYS A 92 10.71 -2.82 -8.46
C LYS A 92 10.52 -2.29 -7.03
N PHE A 93 11.59 -2.28 -6.23
CA PHE A 93 11.53 -1.79 -4.86
C PHE A 93 11.20 -0.30 -4.78
N SER A 94 11.76 0.53 -5.67
CA SER A 94 11.47 1.96 -5.71
C SER A 94 10.00 2.24 -6.02
N ILE A 95 9.40 1.49 -6.96
CA ILE A 95 7.97 1.59 -7.28
C ILE A 95 7.13 1.17 -6.06
N GLN A 96 7.50 0.06 -5.39
CA GLN A 96 6.78 -0.44 -4.23
C GLN A 96 6.83 0.54 -3.05
N ARG A 97 7.99 1.12 -2.78
CA ARG A 97 8.20 2.09 -1.69
C ARG A 97 7.27 3.28 -1.87
N ILE A 98 7.33 3.94 -3.03
CA ILE A 98 6.52 5.12 -3.33
C ILE A 98 5.02 4.79 -3.33
N ARG A 99 4.62 3.61 -3.83
CA ARG A 99 3.23 3.13 -3.73
C ARG A 99 2.76 3.03 -2.29
N THR A 100 3.58 2.43 -1.43
CA THR A 100 3.25 2.24 -0.01
C THR A 100 3.14 3.58 0.70
N GLU A 101 4.09 4.49 0.48
CA GLU A 101 4.07 5.85 1.01
C GLU A 101 2.80 6.60 0.58
N LYS A 102 2.49 6.62 -0.72
CA LYS A 102 1.30 7.31 -1.24
C LYS A 102 -0.02 6.73 -0.73
N ARG A 103 -0.09 5.41 -0.54
CA ARG A 103 -1.27 4.76 0.06
C ARG A 103 -1.40 5.08 1.54
N LYS A 104 -0.29 5.12 2.29
CA LYS A 104 -0.27 5.53 3.69
C LYS A 104 -0.71 6.98 3.86
N GLU A 105 -0.20 7.89 3.03
CA GLU A 105 -0.61 9.29 2.97
C GLU A 105 -2.12 9.41 2.70
N ARG A 106 -2.62 8.72 1.66
CA ARG A 106 -4.05 8.74 1.32
C ARG A 106 -4.93 8.19 2.44
N ALA A 107 -4.54 7.10 3.07
CA ALA A 107 -5.27 6.51 4.19
C ALA A 107 -5.29 7.47 5.40
N GLY A 108 -4.18 8.16 5.67
CA GLY A 108 -4.11 9.20 6.69
C GLY A 108 -5.07 10.35 6.42
N ASN A 109 -5.10 10.86 5.18
CA ASN A 109 -6.01 11.93 4.78
C ASN A 109 -7.48 11.50 4.93
N ILE A 110 -7.84 10.31 4.44
CA ILE A 110 -9.20 9.75 4.58
C ILE A 110 -9.60 9.64 6.07
N LYS A 111 -8.68 9.19 6.93
CA LYS A 111 -8.94 9.07 8.37
C LYS A 111 -9.22 10.44 9.00
N ILE A 112 -8.44 11.46 8.64
CA ILE A 112 -8.61 12.82 9.16
C ILE A 112 -9.94 13.41 8.65
N ASP A 113 -10.23 13.28 7.36
CA ASP A 113 -11.47 13.77 6.75
C ASP A 113 -12.69 13.14 7.44
N PHE A 114 -12.66 11.81 7.66
CA PHE A 114 -13.73 11.10 8.36
C PHE A 114 -13.94 11.60 9.80
N GLN A 115 -12.86 11.83 10.55
CA GLN A 115 -12.95 12.34 11.92
C GLN A 115 -13.45 13.78 12.00
N ASN A 116 -13.15 14.60 10.99
CA ASN A 116 -13.61 15.98 10.91
C ASN A 116 -15.09 16.06 10.53
N GLU A 117 -15.57 15.15 9.67
CA GLU A 117 -16.96 15.15 9.20
C GLU A 117 -17.94 14.48 10.16
N VAL A 118 -17.49 13.55 11.01
CA VAL A 118 -18.39 12.75 11.87
C VAL A 118 -17.93 12.79 13.35
N PRO A 119 -18.43 13.75 14.16
CA PRO A 119 -18.13 13.82 15.59
C PRO A 119 -18.65 12.63 16.40
N ASP A 120 -19.70 11.95 15.90
CA ASP A 120 -20.42 10.87 16.57
C ASP A 120 -20.54 9.65 15.64
N ALA A 121 -19.38 9.10 15.24
CA ALA A 121 -19.32 8.01 14.26
C ALA A 121 -19.88 6.71 14.86
N VAL A 122 -21.04 6.28 14.37
CA VAL A 122 -21.61 4.97 14.70
C VAL A 122 -20.75 3.88 14.06
N THR A 123 -20.21 2.98 14.87
CA THR A 123 -19.40 1.87 14.37
C THR A 123 -20.31 0.81 13.77
N LEU A 124 -20.22 0.63 12.45
CA LEU A 124 -20.87 -0.45 11.72
C LEU A 124 -19.93 -1.67 11.67
N LEU A 125 -20.44 -2.83 12.09
CA LEU A 125 -19.80 -4.12 11.91
C LEU A 125 -19.85 -4.50 10.41
N TRP A 126 -18.84 -5.21 9.92
CA TRP A 126 -18.70 -5.59 8.51
C TRP A 126 -19.86 -6.46 7.96
N ASP A 127 -20.66 -7.05 8.86
CA ASP A 127 -21.90 -7.77 8.53
C ASP A 127 -23.16 -6.85 8.47
N GLY A 128 -22.96 -5.53 8.58
CA GLY A 128 -24.01 -4.52 8.55
C GLY A 128 -24.67 -4.22 9.89
N LYS A 129 -24.24 -4.84 11.00
CA LYS A 129 -24.82 -4.56 12.32
C LYS A 129 -24.28 -3.26 12.92
N LEU A 130 -25.16 -2.42 13.42
CA LEU A 130 -24.80 -1.27 14.25
C LEU A 130 -24.31 -1.77 15.62
N LEU A 131 -23.12 -1.35 16.05
CA LEU A 131 -22.71 -1.57 17.43
C LEU A 131 -23.45 -0.57 18.34
N PRO A 132 -23.87 -1.00 19.55
CA PRO A 132 -24.40 -0.08 20.55
C PRO A 132 -23.42 1.08 20.77
N ALA A 133 -23.94 2.31 20.86
CA ALA A 133 -23.14 3.50 21.06
C ALA A 133 -22.17 3.29 22.24
N LEU A 134 -20.87 3.49 22.00
CA LEU A 134 -19.81 3.38 23.02
C LEU A 134 -19.84 4.52 24.04
N SER A 135 -20.87 5.38 24.01
CA SER A 135 -21.11 6.40 25.03
C SER A 135 -21.60 5.74 26.32
N ALA A 136 -20.69 5.01 26.98
CA ALA A 136 -20.82 4.66 28.37
C ALA A 136 -20.63 5.96 29.19
N GLN A 137 -21.69 6.75 29.31
CA GLN A 137 -21.81 7.66 30.44
C GLN A 137 -22.16 6.80 31.66
N LYS A 138 -21.26 6.83 32.65
CA LYS A 138 -21.50 6.33 33.99
C LYS A 138 -21.49 7.52 34.95
#